data_AF-A0A848KXC6-F1
#
_entry.id   AF-A0A848KXC6-F1
#
_cell.length_a   1.000
_cell.length_b   1.000
_cell.length_c   1.000
_cell.angle_alpha   90.00
_cell.angle_beta   90.00
_cell.angle_gamma   90.00
#
_symmetry.space_group_name_H-M   'P 1'
#
loop_
_entity.id
_entity.type
_entity.pdbx_description
1 polymer ?
#
loop_
_entity_poly.entity_id
_entity_poly.type
_entity_poly.pdbx_seq_one_letter_code
_entity_poly.pdbx_strand_id
1 'polypeptide(L)'
;MSGPQFDLAAILREKLATQPWYRKSANTVTSILTLGVNVVWVLVSLGVDVDPTIIAGVAAAIQVLGVVGVRLTPNGVTERQIKEIEEYTGRHRRL
;
A
#
# COMPACT_ATOMS: atom_id res chain seq x y z
N MET A 1 -5.84 -36.19 17.43
CA MET A 1 -5.41 -36.22 16.01
C MET A 1 -5.28 -34.78 15.55
N SER A 2 -4.05 -34.25 15.57
CA SER A 2 -3.78 -32.88 15.11
C SER A 2 -3.83 -32.88 13.60
N GLY A 3 -4.84 -32.23 13.00
CA GLY A 3 -4.89 -32.01 11.56
C GLY A 3 -3.63 -31.30 11.06
N PRO A 4 -3.38 -31.26 9.74
CA PRO A 4 -2.19 -30.61 9.19
C PRO A 4 -2.07 -29.19 9.77
N GLN A 5 -1.10 -28.99 10.66
CA GLN A 5 -0.78 -27.66 11.19
C GLN A 5 -0.20 -26.90 10.01
N PHE A 6 -1.05 -26.18 9.28
CA PHE A 6 -0.60 -25.19 8.32
C PHE A 6 0.23 -24.17 9.10
N ASP A 7 1.55 -24.23 8.95
CA ASP A 7 2.45 -23.24 9.51
C ASP A 7 2.30 -21.95 8.70
N LEU A 8 1.29 -21.16 9.07
CA LEU A 8 0.95 -19.90 8.43
C LEU A 8 2.15 -18.94 8.44
N ALA A 9 3.00 -18.99 9.47
CA ALA A 9 4.21 -18.18 9.54
C ALA A 9 5.24 -18.59 8.48
N ALA A 10 5.45 -19.90 8.29
CA ALA A 10 6.32 -20.41 7.23
C ALA A 10 5.84 -19.99 5.83
N ILE A 11 4.54 -20.11 5.55
CA ILE A 11 3.94 -19.71 4.26
C ILE A 11 4.10 -18.20 4.02
N LEU A 12 3.87 -17.38 5.04
CA LEU A 12 4.02 -15.93 4.94
C LEU A 12 5.50 -15.52 4.75
N ARG A 13 6.45 -16.23 5.37
CA ARG A 13 7.89 -16.03 5.15
C ARG A 13 8.30 -16.34 3.71
N GLU A 14 7.81 -17.45 3.15
CA GLU A 14 8.05 -17.79 1.74
C GLU A 14 7.45 -16.73 0.80
N LYS A 15 6.23 -16.26 1.09
CA LYS A 15 5.58 -15.19 0.31
C LYS A 15 6.31 -13.85 0.43
N LEU A 16 6.84 -13.51 1.61
CA LEU A 16 7.66 -12.32 1.83
C LEU A 16 8.97 -12.38 1.03
N ALA A 17 9.58 -13.56 0.90
CA ALA A 17 10.83 -13.76 0.17
C ALA A 17 10.65 -13.71 -1.36
N THR A 18 9.50 -14.17 -1.86
CA THR A 18 9.21 -14.25 -3.30
C THR A 18 8.54 -12.99 -3.86
N GLN A 19 7.85 -12.21 -3.03
CA GLN A 19 7.16 -11.02 -3.52
C GLN A 19 8.15 -9.93 -3.98
N PRO A 20 7.81 -9.15 -5.03
CA PRO A 20 8.62 -8.02 -5.45
C PRO A 20 8.84 -6.99 -4.32
N TRP A 21 10.00 -6.34 -4.30
CA TRP A 21 10.39 -5.39 -3.24
C TRP A 21 9.35 -4.29 -2.99
N TYR A 22 8.74 -3.77 -4.05
CA TYR A 22 7.75 -2.68 -3.96
C TYR A 22 6.41 -3.14 -3.37
N ARG A 23 6.12 -4.45 -3.34
CA ARG A 23 4.86 -4.96 -2.74
C ARG A 23 4.82 -4.73 -1.23
N LYS A 24 5.97 -4.64 -0.55
CA LYS A 24 6.02 -4.30 0.89
C LYS A 24 5.43 -2.93 1.19
N SER A 25 5.51 -1.99 0.23
CA SER A 25 5.12 -0.59 0.36
C SER A 25 4.31 -0.12 -0.85
N ALA A 26 3.43 -0.98 -1.37
CA ALA A 26 2.67 -0.72 -2.59
C ALA A 26 1.77 0.52 -2.46
N ASN A 27 1.24 0.76 -1.25
CA ASN A 27 0.48 1.97 -0.95
C ASN A 27 1.35 3.22 -1.06
N THR A 28 2.57 3.20 -0.54
CA THR A 28 3.52 4.31 -0.61
C THR A 28 3.90 4.62 -2.06
N VAL A 29 4.14 3.58 -2.88
CA VAL A 29 4.41 3.76 -4.32
C VAL A 29 3.23 4.45 -4.99
N THR A 30 2.00 4.01 -4.69
CA THR A 30 0.78 4.62 -5.22
C THR A 30 0.62 6.08 -4.77
N SER A 31 0.94 6.39 -3.53
CA SER A 31 0.94 7.77 -3.02
C SER A 31 1.97 8.64 -3.72
N ILE A 32 3.19 8.12 -3.97
CA ILE A 32 4.24 8.84 -4.70
C ILE A 32 3.80 9.12 -6.13
N LEU A 33 3.19 8.15 -6.81
CA LEU A 33 2.65 8.35 -8.16
C LEU A 33 1.55 9.40 -8.19
N THR A 34 0.62 9.35 -7.21
CA THR A 34 -0.43 10.37 -7.07
C THR A 34 0.17 11.76 -6.90
N LEU A 35 1.15 11.89 -6.01
CA LEU A 35 1.86 13.15 -5.80
C LEU A 35 2.54 13.62 -7.08
N GLY A 36 3.21 12.72 -7.80
CA GLY A 36 3.86 13.03 -9.08
C GLY A 36 2.87 13.55 -10.13
N VAL A 37 1.71 12.91 -10.26
CA VAL A 37 0.62 13.37 -11.15
C VAL A 37 0.15 14.78 -10.76
N ASN A 38 -0.03 15.04 -9.45
CA ASN A 38 -0.46 16.35 -8.98
C ASN A 38 0.61 17.43 -9.23
N VAL A 39 1.90 17.11 -9.03
CA VAL A 39 3.01 18.02 -9.34
C VAL A 39 3.03 18.38 -10.82
N VAL A 40 2.87 17.38 -11.71
CA VAL A 40 2.78 17.63 -13.16
C VAL A 40 1.59 18.53 -13.48
N TRP A 41 0.43 18.28 -12.87
CA TRP A 41 -0.77 19.13 -13.05
C TRP A 41 -0.51 20.58 -12.66
N VAL A 42 0.12 20.82 -11.51
CA VAL A 42 0.47 22.18 -11.06
C VAL A 42 1.43 22.84 -12.04
N LEU A 43 2.50 22.14 -12.46
CA LEU A 43 3.49 22.70 -13.40
C LEU A 43 2.85 23.08 -14.75
N VAL A 44 1.95 22.25 -15.28
CA VAL A 44 1.21 22.56 -16.51
C VAL A 44 0.30 23.77 -16.30
N SER A 45 -0.39 23.84 -15.16
CA SER A 45 -1.31 24.94 -14.83
C SER A 45 -0.59 26.29 -14.65
N LEU A 46 0.71 26.29 -14.35
CA LEU A 46 1.51 27.51 -14.30
C LEU A 46 1.90 28.02 -15.71
N GLY A 47 1.96 27.13 -16.70
CA GLY A 47 2.34 27.46 -18.07
C GLY A 47 1.15 27.77 -19.00
N VAL A 48 -0.07 27.57 -18.53
CA VAL A 48 -1.31 27.77 -19.30
C VAL A 48 -2.26 28.64 -18.49
N ASP A 49 -2.94 29.58 -19.14
CA ASP A 49 -3.93 30.42 -18.48
C ASP A 49 -5.23 29.63 -18.27
N VAL A 50 -5.32 28.94 -17.13
CA VAL A 50 -6.45 28.11 -16.71
C VAL A 50 -7.15 28.79 -15.54
N ASP A 51 -8.49 28.80 -15.56
CA ASP A 51 -9.29 29.34 -14.47
C ASP A 51 -8.91 28.69 -13.12
N PRO A 52 -8.66 29.48 -12.06
CA PRO A 52 -8.27 28.96 -10.75
C PRO A 52 -9.22 27.90 -10.16
N THR A 53 -10.51 28.01 -10.45
CA THR A 53 -11.54 27.05 -10.05
C THR A 53 -11.31 25.68 -10.69
N ILE A 54 -10.93 25.67 -11.98
CA ILE A 54 -10.62 24.43 -12.70
C ILE A 54 -9.33 23.81 -12.15
N ILE A 55 -8.31 24.62 -11.90
CA ILE A 55 -7.05 24.16 -11.29
C ILE A 55 -7.33 23.45 -9.96
N ALA A 56 -8.10 24.10 -9.08
CA ALA A 56 -8.49 23.56 -7.78
C ALA A 56 -9.36 22.31 -7.91
N GLY A 57 -10.31 22.30 -8.83
CA GLY A 57 -11.21 21.16 -9.07
C GLY A 57 -10.46 19.92 -9.52
N VAL A 58 -9.53 20.06 -10.47
CA VAL A 58 -8.71 18.93 -10.96
C VAL A 58 -7.75 18.46 -9.86
N ALA A 59 -7.12 19.38 -9.13
CA ALA A 59 -6.26 19.01 -7.99
C ALA A 59 -7.05 18.22 -6.94
N ALA A 60 -8.26 18.66 -6.58
CA ALA A 60 -9.12 17.94 -5.65
C ALA A 60 -9.49 16.55 -6.16
N ALA A 61 -9.83 16.42 -7.45
CA ALA A 61 -10.14 15.13 -8.08
C ALA A 61 -8.93 14.17 -8.04
N ILE A 62 -7.72 14.66 -8.34
CA ILE A 62 -6.48 13.87 -8.23
C ILE A 62 -6.30 13.34 -6.80
N GLN A 63 -6.53 14.17 -5.78
CA GLN A 63 -6.39 13.75 -4.39
C GLN A 63 -7.41 12.68 -3.99
N VAL A 64 -8.67 12.82 -4.40
CA VAL A 64 -9.71 11.80 -4.15
C VAL A 64 -9.35 10.47 -4.82
N LEU A 65 -8.97 10.52 -6.10
CA LEU A 65 -8.53 9.33 -6.84
C LEU A 65 -7.28 8.71 -6.22
N GLY A 66 -6.35 9.52 -5.72
CA GLY A 66 -5.18 9.06 -5.00
C GLY A 66 -5.52 8.28 -3.74
N VAL A 67 -6.42 8.79 -2.91
CA VAL A 67 -6.91 8.10 -1.70
C VAL A 67 -7.56 6.77 -2.06
N VAL A 68 -8.40 6.76 -3.10
CA VAL A 68 -9.04 5.53 -3.60
C VAL A 68 -7.98 4.54 -4.11
N GLY A 69 -7.01 5.00 -4.89
CA GLY A 69 -5.92 4.18 -5.41
C GLY A 69 -5.08 3.54 -4.30
N VAL A 70 -4.73 4.30 -3.27
CA VAL A 70 -4.03 3.80 -2.08
C VAL A 70 -4.84 2.71 -1.38
N ARG A 71 -6.16 2.92 -1.21
CA ARG A 71 -7.04 1.93 -0.59
C ARG A 71 -7.15 0.64 -1.41
N LEU A 72 -7.17 0.76 -2.73
CA LEU A 72 -7.22 -0.37 -3.65
C LEU A 72 -5.86 -1.07 -3.83
N THR A 73 -4.78 -0.49 -3.31
CA THR A 73 -3.41 -1.02 -3.43
C THR A 73 -2.86 -1.39 -2.05
N PRO A 74 -3.39 -2.43 -1.38
CA PRO A 74 -2.91 -2.86 -0.08
C PRO A 74 -1.46 -3.35 -0.17
N ASN A 75 -0.73 -3.16 0.93
CA ASN A 75 0.62 -3.70 1.07
C ASN A 75 0.56 -5.24 1.07
N GLY A 76 1.61 -5.83 0.48
CA GLY A 76 1.88 -7.26 0.57
C GLY A 76 2.28 -7.68 1.97
N VAL A 77 2.84 -8.89 2.08
CA VAL A 77 3.25 -9.42 3.38
C VAL A 77 4.41 -8.59 3.93
N THR A 78 4.40 -8.33 5.23
CA THR A 78 5.46 -7.59 5.93
C THR A 78 6.05 -8.42 7.05
N GLU A 79 7.30 -8.13 7.41
CA GLU A 79 8.00 -8.81 8.52
C GLU A 79 7.28 -8.61 9.85
N ARG A 80 6.68 -7.44 10.05
CA ARG A 80 5.87 -7.13 11.23
C ARG A 80 4.66 -8.07 11.36
N GLN A 81 3.93 -8.31 10.28
CA GLN A 81 2.77 -9.22 10.29
C GLN A 81 3.17 -10.65 10.62
N ILE A 82 4.30 -11.14 10.10
CA ILE A 82 4.82 -12.48 10.41
C ILE A 82 5.15 -12.57 11.90
N LYS A 83 5.87 -11.59 12.45
CA LYS A 83 6.23 -11.55 13.87
C LYS A 83 4.99 -11.53 14.78
N GLU A 84 3.99 -10.72 14.45
CA GLU A 84 2.74 -10.64 15.23
C GLU A 84 1.98 -11.98 15.23
N ILE A 85 1.96 -12.69 14.09
CA ILE A 85 1.36 -14.03 13.97
C ILE A 85 2.17 -15.08 14.75
N GLU A 86 3.49 -15.04 14.68
CA GLU A 86 4.37 -15.95 15.44
C GLU A 86 4.19 -15.77 16.95
N GLU A 87 4.16 -14.53 17.43
CA GLU A 87 3.88 -14.23 18.83
C GLU A 87 2.48 -14.68 19.26
N TYR A 88 1.47 -14.43 18.44
CA TYR A 88 0.09 -14.86 18.72
C TYR A 88 -0.01 -16.39 18.80
N THR A 89 0.56 -17.10 17.83
CA THR A 89 0.53 -18.57 17.77
C THR A 89 1.38 -19.17 18.91
N GLY A 90 2.53 -18.57 19.21
CA GLY A 90 3.39 -18.98 20.32
C GLY A 90 2.72 -18.85 21.70
N ARG A 91 1.87 -17.82 21.90
CA ARG A 91 1.05 -17.67 23.12
C ARG A 91 -0.02 -18.77 23.24
N HIS A 92 -0.69 -19.12 22.14
CA HIS A 92 -1.81 -20.07 22.16
C HIS A 92 -1.39 -21.54 22.06
N ARG A 93 -0.17 -21.85 21.60
CA ARG A 93 0.37 -23.22 21.57
C ARG A 93 0.80 -23.73 22.96
N ARG A 94 0.92 -22.85 23.95
CA ARG A 94 1.34 -23.17 25.33
C ARG A 94 0.17 -23.38 26.31
N LEU A 95 -1.07 -23.24 25.84
CA LEU A 95 -2.31 -23.58 26.56
C LEU A 95 -2.83 -24.93 26.09
#